data_AF-A0A0E3JWB5-F1
#
_entry.id   AF-A0A0E3JWB5-F1
#
_cell.length_a   1.000
_cell.length_b   1.000
_cell.length_c   1.000
_cell.angle_alpha   90.00
_cell.angle_beta   90.00
_cell.angle_gamma   90.00
#
_symmetry.space_group_name_H-M   'P 1'
#
loop_
_entity.id
_entity.type
_entity.pdbx_description
1 polymer ?
#
loop_
_entity_poly.entity_id
_entity_poly.type
_entity_poly.pdbx_seq_one_letter_code
_entity_poly.pdbx_strand_id
1 'polypeptide(L)'
;MTNESIKYIAIKMLADKAYVVDAIYSYLVEGERPSVLAYKYGITKHTIRGNIMRFVEKAGGEGRARKLIALVKQSNAKVSPIVYKSDGMYTCLLCNEKLDEGKLEKHITTKHKAELQRAINYIMSKVEGKKKQEEANKKEVVVNA
;
A
#
# COMPACT_ATOMS: atom_id res chain seq x y z
N MET A 1 -14.65 4.86 -9.18
CA MET A 1 -13.25 4.47 -9.43
C MET A 1 -12.99 3.24 -8.57
N THR A 2 -12.94 2.05 -9.17
CA THR A 2 -12.72 0.79 -8.43
C THR A 2 -11.39 0.85 -7.71
N ASN A 3 -11.44 0.85 -6.38
CA ASN A 3 -10.29 1.16 -5.55
C ASN A 3 -9.40 -0.06 -5.27
N GLU A 4 -9.26 -0.92 -6.28
CA GLU A 4 -8.58 -2.22 -6.16
C GLU A 4 -7.09 -2.05 -5.86
N SER A 5 -6.47 -0.96 -6.32
CA SER A 5 -5.08 -0.63 -6.00
C SER A 5 -4.90 -0.18 -4.55
N ILE A 6 -5.80 0.64 -3.98
CA ILE A 6 -5.76 0.97 -2.54
C ILE A 6 -6.10 -0.26 -1.71
N LYS A 7 -7.10 -1.05 -2.10
CA LYS A 7 -7.41 -2.32 -1.44
C LYS A 7 -6.20 -3.24 -1.39
N TYR A 8 -5.45 -3.33 -2.49
CA TYR A 8 -4.22 -4.11 -2.54
C TYR A 8 -3.18 -3.65 -1.52
N ILE A 9 -2.85 -2.34 -1.47
CA ILE A 9 -1.88 -1.84 -0.49
C ILE A 9 -2.42 -1.90 0.95
N ALA A 10 -3.73 -1.73 1.17
CA ALA A 10 -4.36 -1.88 2.47
C ALA A 10 -4.18 -3.31 3.01
N ILE A 11 -4.40 -4.32 2.16
CA ILE A 11 -4.14 -5.72 2.50
C ILE A 11 -2.67 -5.91 2.88
N LYS A 12 -1.73 -5.35 2.10
CA LYS A 12 -0.30 -5.47 2.42
C LYS A 12 0.05 -4.82 3.76
N MET A 13 -0.45 -3.62 4.03
CA MET A 13 -0.21 -2.95 5.31
C MET A 13 -0.79 -3.74 6.50
N LEU A 14 -2.03 -4.23 6.38
CA LEU A 14 -2.67 -5.05 7.40
C LEU A 14 -1.94 -6.38 7.65
N ALA A 15 -1.28 -6.92 6.61
CA ALA A 15 -0.51 -8.16 6.65
C ALA A 15 0.96 -7.98 7.10
N ASP A 16 1.31 -6.85 7.72
CA ASP A 16 2.68 -6.51 8.13
C ASP A 16 3.68 -6.44 6.96
N LYS A 17 3.19 -6.03 5.79
CA LYS A 17 3.96 -5.88 4.55
C LYS A 17 3.93 -4.44 4.05
N ALA A 18 3.97 -3.46 4.97
CA ALA A 18 3.96 -2.04 4.63
C ALA A 18 5.13 -1.65 3.70
N TYR A 19 6.26 -2.36 3.77
CA TYR A 19 7.41 -2.19 2.86
C TYR A 19 7.02 -2.27 1.38
N VAL A 20 5.93 -2.97 1.03
CA VAL A 20 5.45 -3.07 -0.36
C VAL A 20 5.07 -1.69 -0.90
N VAL A 21 4.46 -0.85 -0.07
CA VAL A 21 4.05 0.51 -0.45
C VAL A 21 5.28 1.37 -0.70
N ASP A 22 6.29 1.24 0.16
CA ASP A 22 7.57 1.94 0.00
C ASP A 22 8.33 1.45 -1.25
N ALA A 23 8.38 0.14 -1.48
CA ALA A 23 9.02 -0.43 -2.66
C ALA A 23 8.36 0.01 -3.97
N ILE A 24 7.02 0.06 -4.02
CA ILE A 24 6.28 0.54 -5.19
C ILE A 24 6.58 2.03 -5.42
N TYR A 25 6.60 2.84 -4.37
CA TYR A 25 6.93 4.26 -4.47
C TYR A 25 8.34 4.47 -4.98
N SER A 26 9.33 3.83 -4.36
CA SER A 26 10.73 3.97 -4.76
C SER A 26 10.95 3.54 -6.21
N TYR A 27 10.32 2.45 -6.65
CA TYR A 27 10.40 2.03 -8.05
C TYR A 27 9.72 3.00 -9.02
N LEU A 28 8.44 3.32 -8.78
CA LEU A 28 7.64 4.10 -9.73
C LEU A 28 7.92 5.59 -9.69
N VAL A 29 8.37 6.14 -8.56
CA VAL A 29 8.52 7.59 -8.37
C VAL A 29 9.98 7.99 -8.28
N GLU A 30 10.79 7.27 -7.50
CA GLU A 30 12.21 7.58 -7.30
C GLU A 30 13.12 6.94 -8.36
N GLY A 31 12.60 5.99 -9.15
CA GLY A 31 13.37 5.31 -10.20
C GLY A 31 14.29 4.21 -9.70
N GLU A 32 14.09 3.73 -8.47
CA GLU A 32 14.92 2.69 -7.86
C GLU A 32 14.81 1.34 -8.57
N ARG A 33 15.92 0.60 -8.61
CA ARG A 33 15.99 -0.69 -9.32
C ARG A 33 15.46 -1.83 -8.42
N PRO A 34 14.73 -2.82 -8.96
CA PRO A 34 14.22 -3.93 -8.16
C PRO A 34 15.27 -4.74 -7.39
N SER A 35 16.52 -4.80 -7.87
CA SER A 35 17.63 -5.47 -7.16
C SER A 35 18.06 -4.72 -5.91
N VAL A 36 18.06 -3.38 -5.96
CA VAL A 36 18.40 -2.53 -4.80
C VAL A 36 17.31 -2.68 -3.74
N LEU A 37 16.04 -2.63 -4.15
CA LEU A 37 14.91 -2.81 -3.24
C LEU A 37 14.85 -4.22 -2.63
N ALA A 38 15.18 -5.25 -3.41
CA ALA A 38 15.26 -6.63 -2.92
C ALA A 38 16.29 -6.76 -1.79
N TYR A 39 17.49 -6.19 -1.98
CA TYR A 39 18.52 -6.13 -0.95
C TYR A 39 18.05 -5.34 0.28
N LYS A 40 17.51 -4.14 0.08
CA LYS A 40 17.03 -3.25 1.16
C LYS A 40 16.00 -3.90 2.08
N TYR A 41 15.05 -4.63 1.50
CA TYR A 41 13.93 -5.22 2.25
C TYR A 41 14.13 -6.71 2.58
N GLY A 42 15.28 -7.30 2.24
CA GLY A 42 15.56 -8.71 2.54
C GLY A 42 14.60 -9.69 1.84
N ILE A 43 14.12 -9.36 0.64
CA ILE A 43 13.18 -10.19 -0.13
C ILE A 43 13.67 -10.43 -1.56
N THR A 44 13.09 -11.42 -2.24
CA THR A 44 13.52 -11.73 -3.60
C THR A 44 13.14 -10.63 -4.61
N LYS A 45 13.98 -10.46 -5.63
CA LYS A 45 13.72 -9.57 -6.77
C LYS A 45 12.41 -9.90 -7.50
N HIS A 46 12.04 -11.19 -7.54
CA HIS A 46 10.78 -11.66 -8.12
C HIS A 46 9.58 -11.18 -7.30
N THR A 47 9.68 -11.22 -5.97
CA THR A 47 8.64 -10.71 -5.06
C THR A 47 8.43 -9.21 -5.23
N ILE A 48 9.51 -8.41 -5.31
CA ILE A 48 9.44 -6.97 -5.57
C ILE A 48 8.68 -6.69 -6.87
N ARG A 49 9.12 -7.29 -7.99
CA ARG A 49 8.49 -7.09 -9.30
C ARG A 49 7.04 -7.51 -9.32
N GLY A 50 6.71 -8.67 -8.75
CA GLY A 50 5.34 -9.15 -8.69
C GLY A 50 4.42 -8.21 -7.92
N ASN A 51 4.91 -7.58 -6.84
CA ASN A 51 4.12 -6.59 -6.10
C ASN A 51 3.89 -5.31 -6.91
N ILE A 52 4.92 -4.81 -7.59
CA ILE A 52 4.82 -3.64 -8.47
C ILE A 52 3.82 -3.90 -9.60
N MET A 53 3.97 -5.01 -10.33
CA MET A 53 3.10 -5.37 -11.45
C MET A 53 1.63 -5.47 -11.03
N ARG A 54 1.35 -6.21 -9.94
CA ARG A 54 -0.03 -6.35 -9.43
C ARG A 54 -0.65 -5.01 -9.04
N PHE A 55 0.14 -4.10 -8.46
CA PHE A 55 -0.35 -2.76 -8.14
C PHE A 55 -0.63 -1.94 -9.40
N VAL A 56 0.27 -1.99 -10.38
CA VAL A 56 0.11 -1.30 -11.68
C VAL A 56 -1.13 -1.79 -12.43
N GLU A 57 -1.34 -3.11 -12.49
CA GLU A 57 -2.54 -3.73 -13.07
C GLU A 57 -3.81 -3.24 -12.39
N LYS A 58 -3.85 -3.27 -11.05
CA LYS A 58 -5.00 -2.81 -10.26
C LYS A 58 -5.25 -1.31 -10.34
N ALA A 59 -4.21 -0.52 -10.60
CA ALA A 59 -4.33 0.90 -10.85
C ALA A 59 -4.77 1.22 -12.30
N GLY A 60 -4.79 0.22 -13.18
CA GLY A 60 -5.15 0.38 -14.59
C GLY A 60 -4.07 1.08 -15.42
N GLY A 61 -2.79 0.86 -15.11
CA GLY A 61 -1.64 1.34 -15.88
C GLY A 61 -0.60 2.12 -15.08
N GLU A 62 0.63 2.17 -15.60
CA GLU A 62 1.80 2.71 -14.87
C GLU A 62 1.63 4.20 -14.50
N GLY A 63 1.17 5.03 -15.43
CA GLY A 63 0.99 6.46 -15.18
C GLY A 63 -0.02 6.75 -14.05
N ARG A 64 -1.09 5.96 -13.95
CA ARG A 64 -2.07 6.05 -12.85
C ARG A 64 -1.48 5.52 -11.55
N ALA A 65 -0.77 4.40 -11.60
CA ALA A 65 -0.09 3.80 -10.45
C ALA A 65 0.93 4.77 -9.83
N ARG A 66 1.77 5.40 -10.66
CA ARG A 66 2.78 6.39 -10.24
C ARG A 66 2.15 7.57 -9.52
N LYS A 67 1.10 8.18 -10.12
CA LYS A 67 0.37 9.29 -9.49
C LYS A 67 -0.27 8.88 -8.16
N LEU A 68 -0.90 7.71 -8.12
CA LEU A 68 -1.59 7.24 -6.92
C LEU A 68 -0.62 6.95 -5.78
N ILE A 69 0.47 6.21 -6.02
CA ILE A 69 1.41 5.85 -4.96
C ILE A 69 2.14 7.08 -4.41
N ALA A 70 2.42 8.08 -5.25
CA ALA A 70 2.97 9.36 -4.81
C ALA A 70 2.04 10.05 -3.81
N LEU A 71 0.74 10.15 -4.15
CA LEU A 71 -0.26 10.73 -3.25
C LEU A 71 -0.42 9.93 -1.96
N VAL A 72 -0.42 8.59 -2.03
CA VAL A 72 -0.47 7.73 -0.83
C VAL A 72 0.68 8.06 0.11
N LYS A 73 1.92 8.12 -0.40
CA LYS A 73 3.10 8.43 0.41
C LYS A 73 3.07 9.84 0.99
N GLN A 74 2.70 10.83 0.19
CA GLN A 74 2.61 12.23 0.63
C GLN A 74 1.46 12.48 1.60
N SER A 75 0.39 11.68 1.54
CA SER A 75 -0.72 11.75 2.49
C SER A 75 -0.39 11.19 3.88
N ASN A 76 0.78 10.54 4.02
CA ASN A 76 1.24 9.86 5.23
C ASN A 76 0.21 8.85 5.77
N ALA A 77 -0.53 8.19 4.87
CA ALA A 77 -1.49 7.16 5.25
C ALA A 77 -0.73 5.94 5.81
N LYS A 78 -0.86 5.71 7.12
CA LYS A 78 -0.30 4.56 7.84
C LYS A 78 -1.44 3.69 8.36
N VAL A 79 -1.44 2.41 8.00
CA VAL A 79 -2.36 1.40 8.52
C VAL A 79 -1.56 0.42 9.35
N SER A 80 -1.94 0.26 10.62
CA SER A 80 -1.29 -0.69 11.52
C SER A 80 -1.58 -2.14 11.10
N PRO A 81 -0.59 -3.04 11.18
CA PRO A 81 -0.83 -4.45 10.92
C PRO A 81 -1.80 -5.04 11.95
N ILE A 82 -2.57 -6.03 11.53
CA ILE A 82 -3.47 -6.80 12.41
C ILE A 82 -2.95 -8.22 12.65
N VAL A 83 -1.70 -8.45 12.31
CA VAL A 83 -0.97 -9.69 12.53
C VAL A 83 0.39 -9.35 13.13
N TYR A 84 0.95 -10.27 13.90
CA TYR A 84 2.35 -10.19 14.34
C TYR A 84 3.05 -11.51 14.06
N LYS A 85 4.34 -11.45 13.76
CA LYS A 85 5.16 -12.62 13.47
C LYS A 85 5.88 -13.10 14.74
N SER A 86 5.80 -14.39 15.04
CA SER A 86 6.54 -15.07 16.10
C SER A 86 6.94 -16.47 15.61
N ASP A 87 8.20 -16.84 15.78
CA ASP A 87 8.70 -18.20 15.48
C ASP A 87 8.38 -18.68 14.07
N GLY A 88 8.48 -17.77 13.08
CA GLY A 88 8.21 -18.07 11.67
C GLY A 88 6.72 -18.14 11.29
N MET A 89 5.82 -18.06 12.26
CA MET A 89 4.37 -18.05 12.06
C MET A 89 3.80 -16.65 12.32
N TYR A 90 2.64 -16.37 11.75
CA TYR A 90 1.88 -15.16 12.05
C TYR A 90 0.70 -15.49 12.95
N THR A 91 0.38 -14.60 13.87
CA THR A 91 -0.82 -14.68 14.69
C THR A 91 -1.68 -13.45 14.43
N CYS A 92 -2.96 -13.66 14.15
CA CYS A 92 -3.92 -12.58 13.98
C CYS A 92 -4.28 -11.96 15.33
N LEU A 93 -4.15 -10.64 15.46
CA LEU A 93 -4.44 -9.89 16.68
C LEU A 93 -5.94 -9.75 16.98
N LEU A 94 -6.79 -10.13 16.03
CA LEU A 94 -8.24 -9.94 16.14
C LEU A 94 -8.97 -11.24 16.49
N CYS A 95 -8.48 -12.38 16.02
CA CYS A 95 -9.10 -13.68 16.24
C CYS A 95 -8.14 -14.75 16.76
N ASN A 96 -6.87 -14.42 17.00
CA ASN A 96 -5.83 -15.31 17.51
C ASN A 96 -5.49 -16.52 16.62
N GLU A 97 -5.98 -16.56 15.38
CA GLU A 97 -5.65 -17.61 14.43
C GLU A 97 -4.16 -17.57 14.04
N LYS A 98 -3.50 -18.72 14.08
CA LYS A 98 -2.12 -18.90 13.62
C LYS A 98 -2.09 -19.24 12.14
N LEU A 99 -1.24 -18.56 11.38
CA LEU A 99 -1.22 -18.56 9.93
C LEU A 99 0.22 -18.63 9.41
N ASP A 100 0.40 -19.34 8.30
CA ASP A 100 1.60 -19.15 7.47
C ASP A 100 1.50 -17.84 6.68
N GLU A 101 2.64 -17.38 6.16
CA GLU A 101 2.72 -16.12 5.40
C GLU A 101 1.82 -16.12 4.15
N GLY A 102 1.67 -17.27 3.49
CA GLY A 102 0.88 -17.42 2.26
C GLY A 102 -0.62 -17.26 2.47
N LYS A 103 -1.11 -17.56 3.68
CA LYS A 103 -2.53 -17.48 4.04
C LYS A 103 -2.95 -16.12 4.60
N LEU A 104 -2.01 -15.24 4.97
CA LEU A 104 -2.31 -13.94 5.57
C LEU A 104 -3.34 -13.12 4.79
N GLU A 105 -3.10 -12.90 3.50
CA GLU A 105 -3.95 -12.03 2.68
C GLU A 105 -5.34 -12.63 2.48
N LYS A 106 -5.42 -13.96 2.33
CA LYS A 106 -6.69 -14.68 2.24
C LYS A 106 -7.45 -14.59 3.57
N HIS A 107 -6.77 -14.74 4.69
CA HIS A 107 -7.37 -14.62 6.01
C HIS A 107 -7.97 -13.22 6.22
N ILE A 108 -7.20 -12.16 5.97
CA ILE A 108 -7.67 -10.76 6.10
C ILE A 108 -8.89 -10.50 5.23
N THR A 109 -8.84 -10.90 3.96
CA THR A 109 -9.91 -10.63 2.98
C THR A 109 -11.19 -11.45 3.22
N THR A 110 -11.11 -12.57 3.93
CA THR A 110 -12.27 -13.45 4.18
C THR A 110 -12.87 -13.25 5.57
N LYS A 111 -12.04 -13.16 6.62
CA LYS A 111 -12.49 -13.06 8.02
C LYS A 111 -12.54 -11.63 8.57
N HIS A 112 -11.75 -10.71 8.02
CA HIS A 112 -11.60 -9.34 8.55
C HIS A 112 -11.99 -8.28 7.51
N LYS A 113 -13.14 -8.49 6.86
CA LYS A 113 -13.66 -7.61 5.81
C LYS A 113 -13.94 -6.19 6.32
N ALA A 114 -14.42 -6.06 7.56
CA ALA A 114 -14.73 -4.77 8.16
C ALA A 114 -13.45 -3.95 8.39
N GLU A 115 -12.39 -4.59 8.89
CA GLU A 115 -11.08 -3.97 9.12
C GLU A 115 -10.44 -3.56 7.81
N LEU A 116 -10.50 -4.43 6.80
CA LEU A 116 -10.04 -4.12 5.46
C LEU A 116 -10.79 -2.90 4.89
N GLN A 117 -12.12 -2.87 5.02
CA GLN A 117 -12.90 -1.73 4.54
C GLN A 117 -12.55 -0.43 5.28
N ARG A 118 -12.35 -0.50 6.62
CA ARG A 118 -11.90 0.64 7.41
C ARG A 118 -10.54 1.16 6.95
N ALA A 119 -9.58 0.26 6.69
CA ALA A 119 -8.27 0.62 6.17
C ALA A 119 -8.35 1.27 4.79
N ILE A 120 -9.19 0.74 3.89
CA ILE A 120 -9.42 1.30 2.54
C ILE A 120 -9.99 2.72 2.65
N ASN A 121 -11.05 2.91 3.45
CA ASN A 121 -11.70 4.20 3.66
C ASN A 121 -10.73 5.22 4.25
N TYR A 122 -9.92 4.80 5.23
CA TYR A 122 -8.89 5.63 5.82
C TYR A 122 -7.87 6.10 4.78
N ILE A 123 -7.27 5.19 4.00
CA ILE A 123 -6.29 5.55 2.97
C ILE A 123 -6.91 6.47 1.93
N MET A 124 -8.14 6.20 1.47
CA MET A 124 -8.86 7.09 0.55
C MET A 124 -9.01 8.50 1.12
N SER A 125 -9.50 8.62 2.36
CA SER A 125 -9.72 9.92 2.99
C SER A 125 -8.43 10.75 3.08
N LYS A 126 -7.30 10.10 3.36
CA LYS A 126 -5.98 10.75 3.40
C LYS A 126 -5.52 11.20 2.03
N VAL A 127 -5.68 10.34 1.01
CA VAL A 127 -5.33 10.67 -0.38
C VAL A 127 -6.19 11.81 -0.91
N GLU A 128 -7.50 11.79 -0.67
CA GLU A 128 -8.42 12.86 -1.07
C GLU A 128 -8.12 14.18 -0.37
N GLY A 129 -7.85 14.13 0.94
CA GLY A 129 -7.40 15.30 1.68
C GLY A 129 -6.12 15.90 1.08
N LYS A 130 -5.15 15.06 0.70
CA LYS A 130 -3.91 15.51 0.07
C LYS A 130 -4.14 16.14 -1.31
N LYS A 131 -4.98 15.53 -2.14
CA LYS A 131 -5.34 16.09 -3.46
C LYS A 131 -5.96 17.48 -3.33
N LYS A 132 -6.92 17.65 -2.42
CA LYS A 132 -7.57 18.95 -2.19
C LYS A 132 -6.58 20.04 -1.75
N GLN A 133 -5.63 19.68 -0.89
CA GLN A 133 -4.55 20.60 -0.49
C GLN A 133 -3.68 21.01 -1.68
N GLU A 134 -3.30 20.07 -2.56
CA GLU A 134 -2.51 20.39 -3.76
C GLU A 134 -3.27 21.26 -4.75
N GLU A 135 -4.58 21.05 -4.90
CA GLU A 135 -5.45 21.86 -5.75
C GLU A 135 -5.63 23.28 -5.20
N ALA A 136 -5.78 23.43 -3.88
CA ALA A 136 -5.84 24.73 -3.22
C ALA A 136 -4.53 25.51 -3.41
N ASN A 137 -3.39 24.88 -3.13
CA ASN A 137 -2.07 25.52 -3.27
C ASN A 137 -1.79 25.96 -4.71
N LYS A 138 -2.22 25.19 -5.72
CA LYS A 138 -2.07 25.59 -7.13
C LYS A 138 -2.90 26.81 -7.49
N LYS A 139 -4.12 26.93 -6.95
CA LYS A 139 -4.98 28.10 -7.21
C LYS A 139 -4.39 29.36 -6.58
N GLU A 140 -3.83 29.27 -5.38
CA GLU A 140 -3.17 30.41 -4.73
C GLU A 140 -1.94 30.90 -5.51
N VAL A 141 -1.14 29.99 -6.08
CA VAL A 141 0.02 30.38 -6.90
C VAL A 141 -0.40 31.06 -8.20
N VAL A 142 -1.50 30.64 -8.84
CA VAL A 142 -1.99 31.26 -10.09
C VAL A 142 -2.67 32.61 -9.85
N VAL A 143 -3.27 32.83 -8.67
CA VAL A 143 -3.87 34.13 -8.31
C VAL A 143 -2.80 35.17 -7.94
N ASN A 144 -1.64 34.72 -7.45
CA ASN A 144 -0.54 35.59 -7.02
C ASN A 144 0.61 35.74 -8.04
N ALA A 145 0.45 35.19 -9.26
CA ALA A 145 1.40 35.30 -10.37
C ALA A 145 0.84 36.18 -11.49
#